data_AF-A0A2S8VCS2-F1
#
_entry.id   AF-A0A2S8VCS2-F1
#
_cell.length_a   1.000
_cell.length_b   1.000
_cell.length_c   1.000
_cell.angle_alpha   90.00
_cell.angle_beta   90.00
_cell.angle_gamma   90.00
#
_symmetry.space_group_name_H-M   'P 1'
#
loop_
_entity.id
_entity.type
_entity.pdbx_description
1 polymer ?
#
loop_
_entity_poly.entity_id
_entity_poly.type
_entity_poly.pdbx_seq_one_letter_code
_entity_poly.pdbx_strand_id
1 'polypeptide(L)'
;MRGERMENNTGSIAFSDLSKLKEEVQNEKQYLVEIYRITFENFLINVFTAEQLKIRIQEAMKKEKNEVTFSFSNIKFPYSINTNTFSFQYLIKETFFYKWLMLMKIAVIKKEFKQYKKGINQIFEVPTKNELTIQEIKETVLDQSKRWNLILNELKAAGINSTVVIEDSSTIILKMSW
;
A
#
# COMPACT_ATOMS: atom_id res chain seq x y z
N MET A 1 -28.92 -17.99 56.54
CA MET A 1 -28.01 -18.16 55.39
C MET A 1 -28.86 -18.51 54.18
N ARG A 2 -29.12 -17.55 53.29
CA ARG A 2 -29.73 -17.78 51.97
C ARG A 2 -28.66 -17.37 50.96
N GLY A 3 -28.15 -18.34 50.21
CA GLY A 3 -27.13 -18.10 49.20
C GLY A 3 -27.75 -17.40 48.00
N GLU A 4 -27.25 -16.21 47.67
CA GLU A 4 -27.43 -15.59 46.36
C GLU A 4 -26.52 -16.35 45.38
N ARG A 5 -27.12 -17.04 44.39
CA ARG A 5 -26.39 -17.44 43.19
C ARG A 5 -26.39 -16.26 42.23
N MET A 6 -25.23 -15.64 42.09
CA MET A 6 -24.92 -14.78 40.95
C MET A 6 -24.88 -15.65 39.69
N GLU A 7 -25.78 -15.41 38.75
CA GLU A 7 -25.66 -15.92 37.38
C GLU A 7 -24.59 -15.10 36.66
N ASN A 8 -23.39 -15.70 36.54
CA ASN A 8 -22.36 -15.20 35.64
C ASN A 8 -22.82 -15.40 34.20
N ASN A 9 -23.33 -14.34 33.58
CA ASN A 9 -23.66 -14.31 32.17
C ASN A 9 -22.37 -14.13 31.33
N THR A 10 -21.55 -15.17 31.25
CA THR A 10 -20.51 -15.28 30.24
C THR A 10 -21.18 -15.68 28.92
N GLY A 11 -21.56 -14.68 28.13
CA GLY A 11 -22.09 -14.87 26.78
C GLY A 11 -21.10 -15.65 25.92
N SER A 12 -21.39 -16.92 25.68
CA SER A 12 -20.68 -17.76 24.73
C SER A 12 -20.97 -17.24 23.32
N ILE A 13 -19.96 -16.73 22.62
CA ILE A 13 -20.07 -16.36 21.21
C ILE A 13 -20.19 -17.68 20.41
N ALA A 14 -21.28 -17.85 19.67
CA ALA A 14 -21.50 -19.06 18.89
C ALA A 14 -20.46 -19.19 17.76
N PHE A 15 -19.98 -20.42 17.52
CA PHE A 15 -18.97 -20.72 16.50
C PHE A 15 -19.39 -20.31 15.07
N SER A 16 -20.70 -20.29 14.80
CA SER A 16 -21.30 -19.77 13.56
C SER A 16 -21.10 -18.28 13.37
N ASP A 17 -21.10 -17.50 14.47
CA ASP A 17 -20.92 -16.06 14.43
C ASP A 17 -19.44 -15.71 14.23
N LEU A 18 -18.53 -16.49 14.82
CA LEU A 18 -17.09 -16.38 14.56
C LEU A 18 -16.73 -16.74 13.11
N SER A 19 -17.40 -17.72 12.51
CA SER A 19 -17.15 -18.14 11.13
C SER A 19 -17.62 -17.09 10.12
N LYS A 20 -18.81 -16.51 10.33
CA LYS A 20 -19.31 -15.39 9.51
C LYS A 20 -18.44 -14.14 9.65
N LEU A 21 -18.02 -13.82 10.88
CA LEU A 21 -17.12 -12.69 11.13
C LEU A 21 -15.77 -12.87 10.42
N LYS A 22 -15.23 -14.09 10.39
CA LYS A 22 -14.00 -14.42 9.67
C LYS A 22 -14.15 -14.27 8.16
N GLU A 23 -15.27 -14.70 7.59
CA GLU A 23 -15.58 -14.59 6.17
C GLU A 23 -15.80 -13.13 5.75
N GLU A 24 -16.50 -12.34 6.56
CA GLU A 24 -16.66 -10.90 6.35
C GLU A 24 -15.31 -10.16 6.41
N VAL A 25 -14.46 -10.46 7.40
CA VAL A 25 -13.11 -9.88 7.50
C VAL A 25 -12.23 -10.30 6.32
N GLN A 26 -12.32 -11.54 5.84
CA GLN A 26 -11.59 -11.99 4.66
C GLN A 26 -12.06 -11.27 3.39
N ASN A 27 -13.36 -11.09 3.21
CA ASN A 27 -13.91 -10.34 2.09
C ASN A 27 -13.51 -8.85 2.15
N GLU A 28 -13.54 -8.21 3.32
CA GLU A 28 -13.09 -6.81 3.46
C GLU A 28 -11.59 -6.66 3.18
N LYS A 29 -10.75 -7.60 3.63
CA LYS A 29 -9.31 -7.59 3.31
C LYS A 29 -9.04 -7.76 1.81
N GLN A 30 -9.80 -8.60 1.10
CA GLN A 30 -9.64 -8.77 -0.35
C GLN A 30 -9.89 -7.47 -1.11
N TYR A 31 -10.92 -6.71 -0.75
CA TYR A 31 -11.19 -5.40 -1.35
C TYR A 31 -10.06 -4.40 -1.13
N LEU A 32 -9.45 -4.40 0.05
CA LEU A 32 -8.29 -3.55 0.34
C LEU A 32 -7.09 -3.94 -0.51
N VAL A 33 -6.79 -5.24 -0.61
CA VAL A 33 -5.70 -5.74 -1.48
C VAL A 33 -5.89 -5.25 -2.92
N GLU A 34 -7.12 -5.30 -3.43
CA GLU A 34 -7.42 -4.83 -4.79
C GLU A 34 -7.18 -3.31 -4.97
N ILE A 35 -7.57 -2.49 -3.99
CA ILE A 35 -7.29 -1.04 -4.00
C ILE A 35 -5.78 -0.76 -4.06
N TYR A 36 -5.00 -1.46 -3.23
CA TYR A 36 -3.54 -1.29 -3.21
C TYR A 36 -2.90 -1.81 -4.52
N ARG A 37 -3.41 -2.90 -5.10
CA ARG A 37 -2.96 -3.39 -6.43
C ARG A 37 -3.20 -2.41 -7.54
N ILE A 38 -4.43 -1.89 -7.67
CA ILE A 38 -4.77 -0.90 -8.69
C ILE A 38 -3.89 0.34 -8.52
N THR A 39 -3.70 0.79 -7.27
CA THR A 39 -2.82 1.92 -6.95
C THR A 39 -1.38 1.67 -7.39
N PHE A 40 -0.82 0.53 -7.02
CA PHE A 40 0.56 0.21 -7.31
C PHE A 40 0.81 0.06 -8.81
N GLU A 41 -0.08 -0.62 -9.53
CA GLU A 41 0.00 -0.73 -10.99
C GLU A 41 -0.11 0.64 -11.67
N ASN A 42 -1.02 1.50 -11.21
CA ASN A 42 -1.13 2.87 -11.72
C ASN A 42 0.14 3.69 -11.46
N PHE A 43 0.78 3.49 -10.31
CA PHE A 43 2.06 4.10 -9.98
C PHE A 43 3.19 3.62 -10.91
N LEU A 44 3.29 2.31 -11.17
CA LEU A 44 4.30 1.76 -12.07
C LEU A 44 4.15 2.28 -13.51
N ILE A 45 2.92 2.54 -13.96
CA ILE A 45 2.65 3.09 -15.31
C ILE A 45 3.04 4.56 -15.40
N ASN A 46 2.71 5.36 -14.39
CA ASN A 46 2.70 6.82 -14.53
C ASN A 46 3.84 7.55 -13.79
N VAL A 47 4.45 6.90 -12.80
CA VAL A 47 5.37 7.55 -11.84
C VAL A 47 6.69 6.80 -11.66
N PHE A 48 6.70 5.48 -11.83
CA PHE A 48 7.91 4.65 -11.72
C PHE A 48 8.26 4.01 -13.06
N THR A 49 8.40 4.85 -14.07
CA THR A 49 8.71 4.40 -15.42
C THR A 49 10.20 4.09 -15.59
N ALA A 50 10.53 3.26 -16.59
CA ALA A 50 11.91 2.95 -16.96
C ALA A 50 12.74 4.22 -17.23
N GLU A 51 12.15 5.24 -17.85
CA GLU A 51 12.84 6.51 -18.12
C GLU A 51 13.16 7.28 -16.82
N GLN A 52 12.20 7.34 -15.88
CA GLN A 52 12.44 7.97 -14.58
C GLN A 52 13.48 7.20 -13.75
N LEU A 53 13.47 5.86 -13.81
CA LEU A 53 14.49 5.01 -13.20
C LEU A 53 15.87 5.33 -13.76
N LYS A 54 16.01 5.34 -15.09
CA LYS A 54 17.26 5.66 -15.78
C LYS A 54 17.81 7.02 -15.40
N ILE A 55 16.97 8.06 -15.41
CA ILE A 55 17.35 9.42 -15.01
C ILE A 55 17.92 9.42 -13.59
N ARG A 56 17.26 8.75 -12.64
CA ARG A 56 17.69 8.73 -11.23
C ARG A 56 18.99 7.98 -11.01
N ILE A 57 19.19 6.86 -11.70
CA ILE A 57 20.45 6.11 -11.65
C ILE A 57 21.59 6.98 -12.20
N GLN A 58 21.37 7.63 -13.35
CA GLN A 58 22.36 8.53 -13.94
C GLN A 58 22.69 9.72 -13.02
N GLU A 59 21.70 10.30 -12.36
CA GLU A 59 21.93 11.38 -11.37
C GLU A 59 22.74 10.90 -10.17
N ALA A 60 22.51 9.69 -9.69
CA ALA A 60 23.27 9.11 -8.60
C ALA A 60 24.72 8.82 -9.02
N MET A 61 24.93 8.26 -10.21
CA MET A 61 26.26 8.07 -10.80
C MET A 61 27.04 9.38 -10.93
N LYS A 62 26.39 10.44 -11.43
CA LYS A 62 27.00 11.79 -11.53
C LYS A 62 27.41 12.37 -10.17
N LYS A 63 26.76 11.95 -9.09
CA LYS A 63 27.06 12.34 -7.71
C LYS A 63 28.02 11.36 -7.02
N GLU A 64 28.67 10.49 -7.79
CA GLU A 64 29.61 9.48 -7.28
C GLU A 64 28.98 8.53 -6.26
N LYS A 65 27.66 8.35 -6.31
CA LYS A 65 26.96 7.33 -5.54
C LYS A 65 26.97 6.02 -6.32
N ASN A 66 27.09 4.91 -5.61
CA ASN A 66 27.00 3.55 -6.14
C ASN A 66 25.63 2.92 -5.90
N GLU A 67 24.66 3.68 -5.38
CA GLU A 67 23.32 3.20 -5.09
C GLU A 67 22.21 4.24 -5.28
N VAL A 68 20.99 3.75 -5.57
CA VAL A 68 19.73 4.49 -5.42
C VAL A 68 18.76 3.70 -4.56
N THR A 69 18.12 4.40 -3.64
CA THR A 69 17.12 3.86 -2.72
C THR A 69 15.76 4.46 -3.03
N PHE A 70 14.73 3.63 -3.14
CA PHE A 70 13.32 4.03 -3.24
C PHE A 70 12.53 3.43 -2.09
N SER A 71 11.72 4.25 -1.41
CA SER A 71 10.95 3.84 -0.24
C SER A 71 9.45 3.95 -0.53
N PHE A 72 8.71 2.89 -0.23
CA PHE A 72 7.26 2.81 -0.31
C PHE A 72 6.70 2.69 1.09
N SER A 73 5.85 3.63 1.49
CA SER A 73 5.35 3.68 2.85
C SER A 73 3.85 3.64 2.91
N ASN A 74 3.31 2.92 3.89
CA ASN A 74 1.87 2.92 4.17
C ASN A 74 1.45 4.08 5.08
N ILE A 75 2.37 4.82 5.70
CA ILE A 75 2.03 5.97 6.55
C ILE A 75 1.79 7.26 5.76
N LYS A 76 1.04 8.16 6.39
CA LYS A 76 0.76 9.51 5.92
C LYS A 76 2.00 10.37 6.10
N PHE A 77 2.74 10.64 5.02
CA PHE A 77 3.74 11.69 5.03
C PHE A 77 3.06 13.05 4.80
N PRO A 78 3.15 14.00 5.76
CA PRO A 78 2.50 15.29 5.60
C PRO A 78 3.13 16.09 4.46
N TYR A 79 4.46 16.18 4.38
CA TYR A 79 5.16 16.93 3.34
C TYR A 79 6.61 16.48 3.27
N SER A 80 6.95 15.60 2.34
CA SER A 80 8.14 15.71 1.50
C SER A 80 8.16 14.52 0.54
N ILE A 81 7.84 14.80 -0.72
CA ILE A 81 8.34 13.97 -1.80
C ILE A 81 9.82 14.31 -1.85
N ASN A 82 10.65 13.66 -1.02
CA ASN A 82 11.95 13.33 -1.58
C ASN A 82 11.62 12.51 -2.83
N THR A 83 12.31 12.72 -3.95
CA THR A 83 11.91 12.14 -5.23
C THR A 83 11.74 10.63 -5.16
N ASN A 84 12.36 9.96 -4.18
CA ASN A 84 12.44 8.52 -4.01
C ASN A 84 11.51 7.93 -2.93
N THR A 85 10.69 8.72 -2.23
CA THR A 85 9.75 8.22 -1.21
C THR A 85 8.32 8.38 -1.67
N PHE A 86 7.55 7.30 -1.61
CA PHE A 86 6.17 7.21 -2.09
C PHE A 86 5.25 6.72 -0.97
N SER A 87 4.17 7.45 -0.72
CA SER A 87 3.14 7.03 0.25
C SER A 87 1.97 6.36 -0.48
N PHE A 88 1.59 5.14 -0.08
CA PHE A 88 0.43 4.45 -0.63
C PHE A 88 -0.85 5.26 -0.47
N GLN A 89 -1.06 5.91 0.68
CA GLN A 89 -2.22 6.78 0.88
C GLN A 89 -2.24 7.94 -0.12
N TYR A 90 -1.08 8.54 -0.42
CA TYR A 90 -0.99 9.58 -1.45
C TYR A 90 -1.26 9.02 -2.85
N LEU A 91 -0.69 7.86 -3.19
CA LEU A 91 -0.91 7.21 -4.48
C LEU A 91 -2.37 6.77 -4.67
N ILE A 92 -3.04 6.30 -3.62
CA ILE A 92 -4.47 5.99 -3.61
C ILE A 92 -5.25 7.26 -3.95
N LYS A 93 -4.90 8.40 -3.33
CA LYS A 93 -5.56 9.67 -3.65
C LYS A 93 -5.42 10.06 -5.12
N GLU A 94 -4.21 10.01 -5.67
CA GLU A 94 -3.96 10.33 -7.08
C GLU A 94 -4.67 9.35 -8.04
N THR A 95 -4.75 8.07 -7.65
CA THR A 95 -5.38 7.02 -8.46
C THR A 95 -6.91 7.17 -8.47
N PHE A 96 -7.51 7.32 -7.30
CA PHE A 96 -8.96 7.17 -7.12
C PHE A 96 -9.75 8.48 -7.12
N PHE A 97 -9.13 9.63 -6.84
CA PHE A 97 -9.84 10.91 -6.72
C PHE A 97 -9.50 11.87 -7.85
N TYR A 98 -10.40 12.82 -8.11
CA TYR A 98 -10.11 13.94 -9.00
C TYR A 98 -9.17 14.95 -8.32
N LYS A 99 -7.94 15.05 -8.83
CA LYS A 99 -6.89 15.93 -8.30
C LYS A 99 -7.33 17.39 -8.16
N TRP A 100 -8.02 17.93 -9.18
CA TRP A 100 -8.50 19.32 -9.18
C TRP A 100 -9.54 19.61 -8.08
N LEU A 101 -10.37 18.62 -7.72
CA LEU A 101 -11.34 18.74 -6.63
C LEU A 101 -10.66 18.67 -5.26
N MET A 102 -9.61 17.86 -5.13
CA MET A 102 -8.85 17.79 -3.88
C MET A 102 -8.16 19.12 -3.53
N LEU A 103 -7.77 19.93 -4.52
CA LEU A 103 -7.24 21.28 -4.30
C LEU A 103 -8.27 22.20 -3.62
N MET A 104 -9.57 21.95 -3.85
CA MET A 104 -10.67 22.65 -3.20
C MET A 104 -11.13 21.97 -1.90
N LYS A 105 -10.35 21.02 -1.36
CA LYS A 105 -10.71 20.17 -0.22
C LYS A 105 -11.97 19.31 -0.44
N ILE A 106 -12.32 19.04 -1.70
CA ILE A 106 -13.44 18.19 -2.07
C ILE A 106 -12.92 16.81 -2.49
N ALA A 107 -13.31 15.77 -1.77
CA ALA A 107 -12.93 14.39 -2.07
C ALA A 107 -14.01 13.70 -2.92
N VAL A 108 -13.82 13.67 -4.24
CA VAL A 108 -14.71 12.95 -5.17
C VAL A 108 -13.97 11.80 -5.84
N ILE A 109 -14.46 10.58 -5.61
CA ILE A 109 -13.96 9.35 -6.26
C ILE A 109 -14.40 9.35 -7.73
N LYS A 110 -13.47 9.01 -8.62
CA LYS A 110 -13.73 8.90 -10.06
C LYS A 110 -14.81 7.86 -10.34
N LYS A 111 -15.60 8.08 -11.39
CA LYS A 111 -16.80 7.28 -11.65
C LYS A 111 -16.48 5.79 -11.83
N GLU A 112 -15.39 5.48 -12.51
CA GLU A 112 -14.88 4.14 -12.77
C GLU A 112 -14.49 3.37 -11.49
N PHE A 113 -14.27 4.05 -10.37
CA PHE A 113 -13.88 3.43 -9.11
C PHE A 113 -14.96 3.50 -8.03
N LYS A 114 -16.20 3.84 -8.39
CA LYS A 114 -17.32 3.92 -7.42
C LYS A 114 -17.52 2.63 -6.61
N GLN A 115 -17.24 1.46 -7.19
CA GLN A 115 -17.34 0.17 -6.51
C GLN A 115 -16.38 0.03 -5.31
N TYR A 116 -15.26 0.76 -5.30
CA TYR A 116 -14.27 0.74 -4.22
C TYR A 116 -14.54 1.79 -3.14
N LYS A 117 -15.61 2.58 -3.24
CA LYS A 117 -15.87 3.72 -2.34
C LYS A 117 -15.81 3.35 -0.86
N LYS A 118 -16.40 2.22 -0.46
CA LYS A 118 -16.39 1.75 0.94
C LYS A 118 -14.95 1.50 1.42
N GLY A 119 -14.17 0.73 0.68
CA GLY A 119 -12.78 0.41 1.04
C GLY A 119 -11.86 1.64 1.03
N ILE A 120 -12.04 2.53 0.06
CA ILE A 120 -11.29 3.80 -0.01
C ILE A 120 -11.58 4.66 1.22
N ASN A 121 -12.86 4.81 1.59
CA ASN A 121 -13.24 5.57 2.77
C ASN A 121 -12.66 4.95 4.04
N GLN A 122 -12.69 3.62 4.17
CA GLN A 122 -12.09 2.92 5.32
C GLN A 122 -10.60 3.26 5.52
N ILE A 123 -9.83 3.37 4.42
CA ILE A 123 -8.41 3.74 4.46
C ILE A 123 -8.20 5.17 5.00
N PHE A 124 -9.14 6.09 4.79
CA PHE A 124 -8.98 7.50 5.18
C PHE A 124 -9.74 7.90 6.46
N GLU A 125 -10.78 7.18 6.85
CA GLU A 125 -11.66 7.53 7.97
C GLU A 125 -11.22 6.89 9.31
N VAL A 126 -10.56 5.70 9.30
CA VAL A 126 -10.13 5.02 10.54
C VAL A 126 -8.75 4.35 10.35
N PRO A 127 -7.64 5.02 10.71
CA PRO A 127 -6.28 4.56 10.42
C PRO A 127 -5.81 3.28 11.12
N THR A 128 -6.61 2.67 12.02
CA THR A 128 -6.07 1.74 13.02
C THR A 128 -6.68 0.34 13.06
N LYS A 129 -7.77 0.05 12.33
CA LYS A 129 -8.47 -1.24 12.52
C LYS A 129 -8.41 -2.22 11.36
N ASN A 130 -8.33 -1.74 10.11
CA ASN A 130 -8.46 -2.59 8.92
C ASN A 130 -7.35 -2.34 7.87
N GLU A 131 -6.23 -1.69 8.17
CA GLU A 131 -5.18 -1.48 7.17
C GLU A 131 -4.36 -2.77 6.93
N LEU A 132 -3.91 -2.97 5.68
CA LEU A 132 -2.93 -4.01 5.36
C LEU A 132 -1.59 -3.64 6.00
N THR A 133 -0.99 -4.60 6.69
CA THR A 133 0.39 -4.47 7.17
C THR A 133 1.35 -4.31 5.99
N ILE A 134 2.52 -3.72 6.23
CA ILE A 134 3.52 -3.56 5.17
C ILE A 134 3.98 -4.90 4.59
N GLN A 135 4.00 -5.95 5.42
CA GLN A 135 4.26 -7.33 5.00
C GLN A 135 3.17 -7.82 4.04
N GLU A 136 1.90 -7.67 4.41
CA GLU A 136 0.77 -8.04 3.54
C GLU A 136 0.81 -7.26 2.22
N ILE A 137 1.13 -5.96 2.24
CA ILE A 137 1.29 -5.16 1.02
C ILE A 137 2.42 -5.74 0.15
N LYS A 138 3.59 -6.01 0.73
CA LYS A 138 4.70 -6.59 -0.02
C LYS A 138 4.29 -7.91 -0.71
N GLU A 139 3.74 -8.85 0.06
CA GLU A 139 3.43 -10.20 -0.40
C GLU A 139 2.25 -10.24 -1.38
N THR A 140 1.22 -9.43 -1.16
CA THR A 140 -0.02 -9.51 -1.93
C THR A 140 -0.10 -8.50 -3.08
N VAL A 141 0.71 -7.43 -3.03
CA VAL A 141 0.68 -6.33 -4.01
C VAL A 141 1.96 -6.30 -4.83
N LEU A 142 3.13 -6.16 -4.18
CA LEU A 142 4.40 -5.97 -4.88
C LEU A 142 4.89 -7.27 -5.52
N ASP A 143 5.05 -8.31 -4.70
CA ASP A 143 5.63 -9.58 -5.14
C ASP A 143 4.76 -10.27 -6.20
N GLN A 144 3.45 -10.00 -6.19
CA GLN A 144 2.49 -10.53 -7.17
C GLN A 144 2.33 -9.65 -8.42
N SER A 145 2.89 -8.44 -8.44
CA SER A 145 2.81 -7.56 -9.62
C SER A 145 3.72 -8.09 -10.73
N LYS A 146 3.11 -8.46 -11.87
CA LYS A 146 3.85 -8.90 -13.07
C LYS A 146 4.75 -7.79 -13.61
N ARG A 147 4.27 -6.54 -13.62
CA ARG A 147 5.03 -5.39 -14.11
C ARG A 147 6.22 -5.07 -13.20
N TRP A 148 6.02 -5.15 -11.89
CA TRP A 148 7.12 -4.97 -10.94
C TRP A 148 8.23 -6.01 -11.15
N ASN A 149 7.84 -7.29 -11.25
CA ASN A 149 8.79 -8.36 -11.51
C ASN A 149 9.50 -8.21 -12.86
N LEU A 150 8.81 -7.70 -13.89
CA LEU A 150 9.44 -7.36 -15.17
C LEU A 150 10.52 -6.27 -14.99
N ILE A 151 10.20 -5.18 -14.28
CA ILE A 151 11.17 -4.11 -14.00
C ILE A 151 12.40 -4.66 -13.25
N LEU A 152 12.21 -5.49 -12.22
CA LEU A 152 13.33 -6.09 -11.49
C LEU A 152 14.20 -6.99 -12.39
N ASN A 153 13.60 -7.73 -13.31
CA ASN A 153 14.32 -8.56 -14.26
C ASN A 153 15.10 -7.72 -15.29
N GLU A 154 14.51 -6.62 -15.77
CA GLU A 154 15.19 -5.69 -16.69
C GLU A 154 16.39 -5.02 -16.03
N LEU A 155 16.26 -4.61 -14.75
CA LEU A 155 17.38 -4.08 -13.96
C LEU A 155 18.52 -5.09 -13.85
N LYS A 156 18.20 -6.34 -13.49
CA LYS A 156 19.17 -7.43 -13.41
C LYS A 156 19.86 -7.68 -14.76
N ALA A 157 19.11 -7.69 -15.86
CA ALA A 157 19.66 -7.86 -17.21
C ALA A 157 20.58 -6.71 -17.62
N ALA A 158 20.33 -5.51 -17.10
CA ALA A 158 21.20 -4.34 -17.27
C ALA A 158 22.41 -4.30 -16.32
N GLY A 159 22.63 -5.35 -15.51
CA GLY A 159 23.74 -5.42 -14.56
C GLY A 159 23.51 -4.63 -13.25
N ILE A 160 22.29 -4.14 -13.02
CA ILE A 160 21.93 -3.44 -11.78
C ILE A 160 21.44 -4.47 -10.77
N ASN A 161 22.09 -4.54 -9.62
CA ASN A 161 21.65 -5.37 -8.51
C ASN A 161 20.51 -4.66 -7.79
N SER A 162 19.42 -5.37 -7.51
CA SER A 162 18.25 -4.81 -6.82
C SER A 162 17.81 -5.69 -5.65
N THR A 163 17.57 -5.09 -4.48
CA THR A 163 17.07 -5.78 -3.29
C THR A 163 15.85 -5.07 -2.72
N VAL A 164 14.78 -5.83 -2.46
CA VAL A 164 13.56 -5.32 -1.80
C VAL A 164 13.53 -5.79 -0.35
N VAL A 165 13.53 -4.86 0.60
CA VAL A 165 13.50 -5.15 2.05
C VAL A 165 12.40 -4.37 2.75
N ILE A 166 11.90 -4.90 3.86
CA ILE A 166 11.05 -4.13 4.78
C ILE A 166 11.97 -3.50 5.82
N GLU A 167 11.93 -2.17 5.94
CA GLU A 167 12.78 -1.43 6.88
C GLU A 167 12.15 -1.39 8.28
N ASP A 168 10.85 -1.12 8.35
CA ASP A 168 10.08 -1.04 9.58
C ASP A 168 8.63 -1.51 9.34
N SER A 169 7.75 -1.37 10.35
CA SER A 169 6.32 -1.76 10.25
C SER A 169 5.52 -1.01 9.18
N SER A 170 6.10 -0.01 8.53
CA SER A 170 5.44 0.92 7.62
C SER A 170 6.13 1.14 6.28
N THR A 171 7.36 0.67 6.10
CA THR A 171 8.20 1.04 4.94
C THR A 171 8.84 -0.17 4.25
N ILE A 172 8.69 -0.22 2.92
CA ILE A 172 9.39 -1.13 2.00
C ILE A 172 10.44 -0.32 1.25
N ILE A 173 11.64 -0.85 1.12
CA ILE A 173 12.75 -0.23 0.39
C ILE A 173 13.17 -1.10 -0.79
N LEU A 174 13.21 -0.52 -1.98
CA LEU A 174 13.99 -1.01 -3.11
C LEU A 174 15.35 -0.33 -3.10
N LYS A 175 16.42 -1.09 -2.85
CA LYS A 175 17.81 -0.65 -3.02
C LYS A 175 18.34 -1.15 -4.36
N MET A 176 19.03 -0.29 -5.09
CA MET A 176 19.69 -0.65 -6.34
C MET A 176 21.15 -0.21 -6.34
N SER A 177 22.05 -1.03 -6.85
CA SER A 177 23.48 -0.75 -6.98
C SER A 177 24.04 -1.25 -8.31
N TRP A 178 25.18 -0.67 -8.73
CA TRP A 178 25.86 -0.95 -10.00
C TRP A 178 27.37 -0.92 -9.84
#